data_AF-A0A920GMU7-F1
#
_entry.id   AF-A0A920GMU7-F1
#
_cell.length_a   1.000
_cell.length_b   1.000
_cell.length_c   1.000
_cell.angle_alpha   90.00
_cell.angle_beta   90.00
_cell.angle_gamma   90.00
#
_symmetry.space_group_name_H-M   'P 1'
#
loop_
_entity.id
_entity.type
_entity.pdbx_description
1 polymer ?
#
loop_
_entity_poly.entity_id
_entity_poly.type
_entity_poly.pdbx_seq_one_letter_code
_entity_poly.pdbx_strand_id
1 'polypeptide(L)'
;MICYKQILLTILMTNLLFAQPKQNWVDSTYQSLTLEQKIGQLFMPMVFSQGDQNHYQKATSAIEKYHLGGIIFSKGTIAEQVRLTNEFQNKSSVPLLIAMDAEWGMAMRISDVSPFHSK
;
A
#
# COMPACT_ATOMS: atom_id res chain seq x y z
N MET A 1 39.53 -28.41 12.25
CA MET A 1 39.79 -27.01 12.65
C MET A 1 39.15 -26.10 11.60
N ILE A 2 37.91 -25.66 11.81
CA ILE A 2 37.20 -24.83 10.83
C ILE A 2 37.79 -23.42 10.95
N CYS A 3 38.46 -22.95 9.90
CA CYS A 3 39.09 -21.63 9.90
C CYS A 3 38.01 -20.53 9.95
N TYR A 4 38.30 -19.42 10.63
CA TYR A 4 37.39 -18.27 10.80
C TYR A 4 36.82 -17.77 9.45
N LYS A 5 37.62 -17.89 8.38
CA LYS A 5 37.22 -17.57 7.01
C LYS A 5 36.08 -18.45 6.48
N GLN A 6 36.07 -19.74 6.85
CA GLN A 6 35.02 -20.69 6.47
C GLN A 6 33.72 -20.40 7.23
N ILE A 7 33.80 -20.05 8.52
CA ILE A 7 32.63 -19.66 9.33
C ILE A 7 32.00 -18.39 8.76
N LEU A 8 32.81 -17.36 8.47
CA LEU A 8 32.32 -16.10 7.91
C LEU A 8 31.66 -16.29 6.53
N LEU A 9 32.25 -17.14 5.68
CA LEU A 9 31.72 -17.46 4.36
C LEU A 9 30.40 -18.25 4.46
N THR A 10 30.30 -19.15 5.44
CA THR A 10 29.07 -19.94 5.67
C THR A 10 27.95 -19.03 6.16
N ILE A 11 28.24 -18.13 7.12
CA ILE A 11 27.28 -17.14 7.63
C ILE A 11 26.79 -16.23 6.50
N LEU A 12 27.70 -15.74 5.65
CA LEU A 12 27.36 -14.87 4.52
C LEU A 12 26.47 -15.60 3.50
N MET A 13 26.79 -16.85 3.16
CA MET A 13 25.98 -17.67 2.25
C MET A 13 24.60 -17.99 2.83
N THR A 14 24.48 -18.32 4.11
CA THR A 14 23.18 -18.56 4.73
C THR A 14 22.31 -17.31 4.72
N ASN A 15 22.85 -16.12 5.00
CA ASN A 15 22.07 -14.89 4.93
C ASN A 15 21.58 -14.59 3.51
N LEU A 16 22.40 -14.85 2.49
CA LEU A 16 22.00 -14.74 1.08
C LEU A 16 20.94 -15.77 0.67
N LEU A 17 20.98 -16.99 1.23
CA LEU A 17 19.99 -18.05 1.02
C LEU A 17 18.66 -17.79 1.75
N PHE A 18 18.68 -17.14 2.91
CA PHE A 18 17.49 -16.83 3.71
C PHE A 18 16.89 -15.45 3.41
N ALA A 19 17.60 -14.58 2.69
CA ALA A 19 17.07 -13.32 2.19
C ALA A 19 15.92 -13.59 1.21
N GLN A 20 14.69 -13.53 1.71
CA GLN A 20 13.51 -13.67 0.87
C GLN A 20 13.47 -12.51 -0.14
N PRO A 21 13.06 -12.72 -1.40
CA PRO A 21 12.98 -11.65 -2.40
C PRO A 21 12.11 -10.46 -1.95
N LYS A 22 11.12 -10.71 -1.08
CA LYS A 22 10.32 -9.67 -0.41
C LYS A 22 11.16 -8.75 0.50
N GLN A 23 12.12 -9.31 1.23
CA GLN A 23 12.96 -8.55 2.13
C GLN A 23 13.90 -7.62 1.36
N ASN A 24 14.44 -8.07 0.23
CA ASN A 24 15.26 -7.22 -0.64
C ASN A 24 14.47 -6.03 -1.20
N TRP A 25 13.23 -6.24 -1.66
CA TRP A 25 12.38 -5.14 -2.12
C TRP A 25 12.10 -4.16 -0.98
N VAL A 26 11.65 -4.64 0.18
CA VAL A 26 11.37 -3.78 1.35
C VAL A 26 12.59 -2.96 1.75
N ASP A 27 13.75 -3.61 1.92
CA ASP A 27 14.97 -2.96 2.38
C ASP A 27 15.46 -1.94 1.34
N SER A 28 15.45 -2.29 0.05
CA SER A 28 15.87 -1.38 -1.02
C SER A 28 14.93 -0.17 -1.15
N THR A 29 13.62 -0.38 -1.08
CA THR A 29 12.64 0.70 -1.08
C THR A 29 12.85 1.58 0.14
N TYR A 30 12.90 1.02 1.35
CA TYR A 30 13.05 1.79 2.59
C TYR A 30 14.35 2.60 2.63
N GLN A 31 15.45 2.03 2.14
CA GLN A 31 16.74 2.73 2.07
C GLN A 31 16.74 3.86 1.03
N SER A 32 15.92 3.77 -0.02
CA SER A 32 15.80 4.82 -1.04
C SER A 32 14.98 6.04 -0.60
N LEU A 33 14.18 5.92 0.46
CA LEU A 33 13.29 6.99 0.92
C LEU A 33 13.99 8.05 1.77
N THR A 34 13.64 9.31 1.53
CA THR A 34 13.96 10.42 2.46
C THR A 34 13.20 10.27 3.78
N LEU A 35 13.61 11.03 4.81
CA LEU A 35 12.89 11.01 6.09
C LEU A 35 11.42 11.46 5.93
N GLU A 36 11.16 12.48 5.11
CA GLU A 36 9.81 12.96 4.81
C GLU A 36 8.97 11.87 4.13
N GLN A 37 9.53 11.17 3.15
CA GLN A 37 8.86 10.04 2.49
C GLN A 37 8.55 8.91 3.48
N LYS A 38 9.49 8.56 4.37
CA LYS A 38 9.28 7.56 5.42
C LYS A 38 8.15 7.95 6.37
N ILE A 39 8.07 9.22 6.74
CA ILE A 39 6.97 9.75 7.55
C ILE A 39 5.65 9.65 6.79
N GLY A 40 5.64 10.00 5.50
CA GLY A 40 4.49 9.87 4.62
C GLY A 40 3.89 8.47 4.58
N GLN A 41 4.75 7.45 4.59
CA GLN A 41 4.33 6.04 4.61
C GLN A 41 3.53 5.64 5.86
N LEU A 42 3.53 6.45 6.92
CA LEU A 42 2.76 6.20 8.14
C LEU A 42 1.32 6.73 8.09
N PHE A 43 0.96 7.48 7.03
CA PHE A 43 -0.36 8.09 6.90
C PHE A 43 -1.25 7.36 5.90
N MET A 44 -2.52 7.21 6.29
CA MET A 44 -3.56 6.55 5.49
C MET A 44 -4.89 7.30 5.62
N PRO A 45 -5.10 8.39 4.87
CA PRO A 45 -6.35 9.15 4.93
C PRO A 45 -7.51 8.39 4.29
N MET A 46 -8.72 8.74 4.73
CA MET A 46 -9.96 8.23 4.14
C MET A 46 -10.30 8.94 2.83
N VAL A 47 -10.69 8.17 1.81
CA VAL A 47 -11.16 8.68 0.52
C VAL A 47 -12.60 8.22 0.27
N PHE A 48 -13.47 9.16 -0.10
CA PHE A 48 -14.86 8.89 -0.44
C PHE A 48 -14.98 8.73 -1.95
N SER A 49 -15.30 7.53 -2.45
CA SER A 49 -15.52 7.27 -3.89
C SER A 49 -16.84 7.84 -4.43
N GLN A 50 -17.65 8.43 -3.54
CA GLN A 50 -18.82 9.26 -3.88
C GLN A 50 -18.49 10.76 -3.82
N GLY A 51 -17.22 11.13 -3.65
CA GLY A 51 -16.76 12.51 -3.63
C GLY A 51 -16.84 13.19 -5.00
N ASP A 52 -16.59 14.50 -5.02
CA ASP A 52 -16.48 15.26 -6.26
C ASP A 52 -15.03 15.26 -6.79
N GLN A 53 -14.84 15.80 -8.00
CA GLN A 53 -13.51 15.89 -8.60
C GLN A 53 -12.51 16.68 -7.73
N ASN A 54 -12.99 17.65 -6.96
CA ASN A 54 -12.15 18.42 -6.04
C ASN A 54 -11.64 17.55 -4.89
N HIS A 55 -12.48 16.67 -4.34
CA HIS A 55 -12.06 15.67 -3.35
C HIS A 55 -10.99 14.74 -3.90
N TYR A 56 -11.16 14.24 -5.12
CA TYR A 56 -10.16 13.37 -5.77
C TYR A 56 -8.85 14.11 -6.04
N GLN A 57 -8.90 15.35 -6.51
CA GLN A 57 -7.71 16.16 -6.71
C GLN A 57 -6.96 16.42 -5.39
N LYS A 58 -7.67 16.64 -4.28
CA LYS A 58 -7.05 16.78 -2.96
C LYS A 58 -6.37 15.48 -2.52
N ALA A 59 -7.03 14.33 -2.72
CA ALA A 59 -6.45 13.02 -2.42
C ALA A 59 -5.19 12.77 -3.27
N THR A 60 -5.27 12.98 -4.59
CA THR A 60 -4.11 12.90 -5.50
C THR A 60 -2.97 13.82 -5.08
N SER A 61 -3.29 15.09 -4.78
CA SER A 61 -2.28 16.05 -4.32
C SER A 61 -1.62 15.61 -3.01
N ALA A 62 -2.38 15.02 -2.08
CA ALA A 62 -1.84 14.52 -0.83
C ALA A 62 -0.94 13.29 -1.04
N ILE A 63 -1.33 12.36 -1.93
CA ILE A 63 -0.52 11.20 -2.32
C ILE A 63 0.83 11.65 -2.88
N GLU A 64 0.81 12.55 -3.86
CA GLU A 64 2.03 13.01 -4.55
C GLU A 64 2.92 13.85 -3.62
N LYS A 65 2.34 14.79 -2.88
CA LYS A 65 3.09 15.74 -2.06
C LYS A 65 3.60 15.15 -0.75
N TYR A 66 2.79 14.34 -0.08
CA TYR A 66 3.11 13.81 1.25
C TYR A 66 3.52 12.34 1.22
N HIS A 67 3.64 11.73 0.03
CA HIS A 67 4.14 10.36 -0.13
C HIS A 67 3.41 9.35 0.74
N LEU A 68 2.07 9.40 0.69
CA LEU A 68 1.22 8.58 1.56
C LEU A 68 1.52 7.09 1.40
N GLY A 69 1.45 6.35 2.51
CA GLY A 69 1.64 4.90 2.52
C GLY A 69 0.40 4.11 2.11
N GLY A 70 -0.77 4.72 2.24
CA GLY A 70 -2.02 4.08 1.86
C GLY A 70 -3.20 5.02 1.83
N ILE A 71 -4.35 4.46 1.48
CA ILE A 71 -5.66 5.10 1.58
C ILE A 71 -6.70 4.09 2.06
N ILE A 72 -7.71 4.57 2.77
CA ILE A 72 -8.88 3.77 3.13
C ILE A 72 -10.12 4.28 2.39
N PHE A 73 -10.71 3.44 1.54
CA PHE A 73 -11.94 3.77 0.83
C PHE A 73 -13.16 3.67 1.76
N SER A 74 -14.01 4.69 1.69
CA SER A 74 -15.34 4.71 2.30
C SER A 74 -16.39 4.18 1.30
N LYS A 75 -17.59 4.74 1.28
CA LYS A 75 -18.67 4.32 0.38
C LYS A 75 -18.39 4.67 -1.09
N GLY A 76 -18.84 3.80 -2.00
CA GLY A 76 -18.57 3.90 -3.43
C GLY A 76 -19.38 2.94 -4.30
N THR A 77 -19.06 2.94 -5.59
CA THR A 77 -19.45 1.90 -6.56
C THR A 77 -18.22 1.12 -7.02
N ILE A 78 -18.42 -0.07 -7.59
CA ILE A 78 -17.32 -0.87 -8.15
C ILE A 78 -16.54 -0.06 -9.18
N ALA A 79 -17.26 0.58 -10.11
CA ALA A 79 -16.66 1.31 -11.23
C ALA A 79 -15.78 2.47 -10.75
N GLU A 80 -16.28 3.30 -9.81
CA GLU A 80 -15.49 4.41 -9.28
C GLU A 80 -14.33 3.94 -8.43
N GLN A 81 -14.50 2.87 -7.64
CA GLN A 81 -13.40 2.34 -6.83
C GLN A 81 -12.26 1.79 -7.69
N VAL A 82 -12.56 1.09 -8.78
CA VAL A 82 -11.55 0.62 -9.74
C VAL A 82 -10.86 1.81 -10.40
N ARG A 83 -11.62 2.80 -10.89
CA ARG A 83 -11.09 4.01 -11.53
C ARG A 83 -10.13 4.75 -10.61
N LEU A 84 -10.57 5.03 -9.38
CA LEU A 84 -9.78 5.76 -8.38
C LEU A 84 -8.58 4.96 -7.88
N THR A 85 -8.71 3.64 -7.70
CA THR A 85 -7.57 2.78 -7.34
C THR A 85 -6.46 2.88 -8.38
N ASN A 86 -6.80 2.76 -9.66
CA ASN A 86 -5.82 2.87 -10.74
C ASN A 86 -5.23 4.28 -10.82
N GLU A 87 -6.06 5.32 -10.70
CA GLU A 87 -5.62 6.71 -10.67
C GLU A 87 -4.59 6.92 -9.55
N PHE A 88 -4.93 6.58 -8.31
CA PHE A 88 -4.07 6.83 -7.15
C PHE A 88 -2.80 5.97 -7.15
N GLN A 89 -2.87 4.71 -7.58
CA GLN A 89 -1.68 3.88 -7.71
C GLN A 89 -0.69 4.45 -8.73
N ASN A 90 -1.18 5.00 -9.85
CA ASN A 90 -0.32 5.64 -10.85
C ASN A 90 0.34 6.94 -10.34
N LYS A 91 -0.16 7.51 -9.24
CA LYS A 91 0.38 8.73 -8.63
C LYS A 91 1.34 8.48 -7.47
N SER A 92 1.42 7.23 -6.99
CA SER A 92 2.30 6.88 -5.88
C SER A 92 3.59 6.23 -6.36
N SER A 93 4.73 6.66 -5.80
CA SER A 93 6.03 6.05 -6.10
C SER A 93 6.25 4.71 -5.41
N VAL A 94 5.68 4.54 -4.22
CA VAL A 94 5.59 3.25 -3.50
C VAL A 94 4.14 2.80 -3.59
N PRO A 95 3.83 1.54 -3.98
CA PRO A 95 2.45 1.08 -4.10
C PRO A 95 1.64 1.34 -2.83
N LEU A 96 0.50 2.02 -2.98
CA LEU A 96 -0.37 2.37 -1.86
C LEU A 96 -0.99 1.10 -1.27
N LEU A 97 -1.03 1.03 0.07
CA LEU A 97 -1.93 0.14 0.76
C LEU A 97 -3.37 0.61 0.55
N ILE A 98 -4.17 -0.20 -0.12
CA ILE A 98 -5.59 0.08 -0.35
C ILE A 98 -6.42 -0.69 0.67
N ALA A 99 -7.12 0.03 1.54
CA ALA A 99 -7.95 -0.54 2.59
C ALA A 99 -9.43 -0.17 2.42
N MET A 100 -10.31 -0.93 3.08
CA MET A 100 -11.73 -0.62 3.26
C MET A 100 -12.25 -1.38 4.48
N ASP A 101 -13.29 -0.87 5.13
CA ASP A 101 -14.02 -1.67 6.13
C ASP A 101 -15.00 -2.59 5.42
N ALA A 102 -14.74 -3.89 5.43
CA ALA A 102 -15.57 -4.91 4.78
C ALA A 102 -16.00 -6.02 5.76
N GLU A 103 -16.32 -5.64 6.99
CA GLU A 103 -16.56 -6.56 8.12
C GLU A 103 -17.69 -7.57 7.87
N TRP A 104 -18.70 -7.17 7.08
CA TRP A 104 -19.85 -8.00 6.70
C TRP A 104 -19.97 -8.15 5.17
N GLY A 105 -18.83 -8.04 4.48
CA GLY A 105 -18.71 -8.14 3.03
C GLY A 105 -18.59 -6.78 2.33
N MET A 106 -18.28 -6.82 1.03
CA MET A 106 -18.04 -5.61 0.23
C MET A 106 -19.24 -4.65 0.20
N ALA A 107 -20.46 -5.18 0.35
CA ALA A 107 -21.69 -4.38 0.38
C ALA A 107 -21.75 -3.38 1.55
N MET A 108 -20.88 -3.50 2.57
CA MET A 108 -20.71 -2.50 3.62
C MET A 108 -20.33 -1.11 3.05
N ARG A 109 -19.56 -1.11 1.96
CA ARG A 109 -19.00 0.11 1.35
C ARG A 109 -19.38 0.28 -0.12
N ILE A 110 -19.47 -0.81 -0.87
CA ILE A 110 -19.80 -0.80 -2.29
C ILE A 110 -21.30 -0.97 -2.47
N SER A 111 -21.97 0.01 -3.07
CA SER A 111 -23.45 0.00 -3.16
C SER A 111 -24.00 -0.97 -4.22
N ASP A 112 -23.20 -1.35 -5.20
CA ASP A 112 -23.58 -2.13 -6.39
C ASP A 112 -23.01 -3.57 -6.37
N VAL A 113 -22.72 -4.10 -5.18
CA VAL A 113 -22.39 -5.52 -4.96
C VAL A 113 -23.43 -6.20 -4.08
N SER A 114 -23.61 -7.51 -4.27
CA SER A 114 -24.49 -8.32 -3.41
C SER A 114 -23.93 -8.41 -1.98
N PRO A 115 -24.78 -8.23 -0.94
CA PRO A 115 -24.38 -8.49 0.45
C PRO A 115 -23.99 -9.94 0.67
N PHE A 116 -22.99 -10.17 1.54
CA PHE A 116 -22.46 -11.51 1.85
C PHE A 116 -23.51 -12.45 2.50
N HIS A 117 -24.59 -11.89 3.07
CA HIS A 117 -25.72 -12.64 3.62
C HIS A 117 -27.06 -12.24 2.99
N SER A 118 -27.11 -12.06 1.66
CA SER A 118 -28.41 -11.91 1.00
C SER A 118 -29.21 -13.21 1.15
N LYS A 119 -30.31 -13.16 1.90
CA LYS A 119 -31.37 -14.19 1.86
C LYS A 119 -32.01 -14.23 0.47
#